data_AF-A0A7C8YRT0-F1
#
_entry.id   AF-A0A7C8YRT0-F1
#
_cell.length_a   1.000
_cell.length_b   1.000
_cell.length_c   1.000
_cell.angle_alpha   90.00
_cell.angle_beta   90.00
_cell.angle_gamma   90.00
#
_symmetry.space_group_name_H-M   'P 1'
#
loop_
_entity.id
_entity.type
_entity.pdbx_description
1 polymer ?
#
loop_
_entity_poly.entity_id
_entity_poly.type
_entity_poly.pdbx_seq_one_letter_code
_entity_poly.pdbx_strand_id
1 'polypeptide(L)'
;IVLQYEARLQQGLECGGAYLKYLRPQEAAWVPKKFDNESPYSIMFGPDRCGGTNKVHFIYKHKNPKSGEYVEHHLKYPPSVPTDRLTHVYTAVLTPKNEVHILIDGEEKKAVNLLSGDDFQPGIIPPKAIPDPDDKKPADWDETEKIPDPKAKKPDDWDEDAPMEIEDMDAVKPEGWLDDEPEEIDDPEATKPEDWDDEEDGEWEAPKIVNPKCEEAP
;
A
#
# COMPACT_ATOMS: atom_id res chain seq x y z
N ILE A 1 -4.21 34.13 8.46
CA ILE A 1 -5.49 33.56 7.95
C ILE A 1 -5.91 32.46 8.92
N VAL A 2 -7.18 32.38 9.29
CA VAL A 2 -7.71 31.29 10.12
C VAL A 2 -8.81 30.60 9.33
N LEU A 3 -8.68 29.30 9.13
CA LEU A 3 -9.64 28.44 8.45
C LEU A 3 -10.23 27.53 9.50
N GLN A 4 -11.51 27.71 9.84
CA GLN A 4 -12.16 26.92 10.88
C GLN A 4 -13.55 26.49 10.43
N TYR A 5 -13.87 25.23 10.64
CA TYR A 5 -15.22 24.70 10.46
C TYR A 5 -15.43 23.49 11.37
N GLU A 6 -16.68 23.16 11.61
CA GLU A 6 -17.07 21.96 12.32
C GLU A 6 -17.65 20.94 11.35
N ALA A 7 -17.38 19.66 11.61
CA ALA A 7 -17.95 18.57 10.84
C ALA A 7 -18.41 17.46 11.79
N ARG A 8 -19.61 16.94 11.54
CA ARG A 8 -20.14 15.77 12.23
C ARG A 8 -20.38 14.65 11.22
N LEU A 9 -19.62 13.58 11.37
CA LEU A 9 -19.71 12.39 10.53
C LEU A 9 -20.73 11.44 11.17
N GLN A 10 -22.02 11.64 10.87
CA GLN A 10 -23.13 10.99 11.58
C GLN A 10 -23.06 9.45 11.57
N GLN A 11 -22.60 8.87 10.46
CA GLN A 11 -22.43 7.43 10.30
C GLN A 11 -21.01 6.95 10.62
N GLY A 12 -20.12 7.86 11.04
CA GLY A 12 -18.67 7.67 11.01
C GLY A 12 -18.10 7.92 9.61
N LEU A 13 -16.80 7.70 9.46
CA LEU A 13 -16.09 7.86 8.18
C LEU A 13 -15.23 6.61 7.93
N GLU A 14 -15.72 5.71 7.08
CA GLU A 14 -15.02 4.50 6.65
C GLU A 14 -14.19 4.75 5.39
N CYS A 15 -14.83 5.31 4.36
CA CYS A 15 -14.18 5.85 3.17
C CYS A 15 -14.89 7.10 2.65
N GLY A 16 -14.24 8.25 2.80
CA GLY A 16 -14.69 9.54 2.29
C GLY A 16 -13.86 10.72 2.80
N GLY A 17 -14.09 11.89 2.21
CA GLY A 17 -13.49 13.15 2.62
C GLY A 17 -14.55 14.17 3.03
N ALA A 18 -14.30 14.91 4.10
CA ALA A 18 -15.13 16.03 4.56
C ALA A 18 -14.31 17.31 4.68
N TYR A 19 -13.34 17.49 3.78
CA TYR A 19 -12.47 18.66 3.68
C TYR A 19 -13.09 19.78 2.85
N LEU A 20 -12.58 21.00 3.06
CA LEU A 20 -12.93 22.17 2.27
C LEU A 20 -11.80 22.53 1.29
N LYS A 21 -12.17 22.89 0.06
CA LYS A 21 -11.26 23.53 -0.91
C LYS A 21 -11.55 25.02 -0.97
N TYR A 22 -10.54 25.84 -0.68
CA TYR A 22 -10.60 27.29 -0.78
C TYR A 22 -10.19 27.71 -2.19
N LEU A 23 -11.19 28.03 -3.01
CA LEU A 23 -11.01 28.33 -4.43
C LEU A 23 -10.15 29.58 -4.65
N ARG A 24 -9.43 29.61 -5.77
CA ARG A 24 -8.73 30.81 -6.21
C ARG A 24 -9.75 31.92 -6.56
N PRO A 25 -9.31 33.19 -6.55
CA PRO A 25 -10.15 34.31 -6.99
C PRO A 25 -10.79 34.07 -8.37
N GLN A 26 -11.93 34.72 -8.65
CA GLN A 26 -12.77 34.48 -9.84
C GLN A 26 -12.02 34.70 -11.17
N GLU A 27 -10.93 35.48 -11.14
CA GLU A 27 -9.98 35.67 -12.23
C GLU A 27 -9.34 34.36 -12.70
N ALA A 28 -9.38 33.30 -11.89
CA ALA A 28 -8.98 31.95 -12.25
C ALA A 28 -10.04 31.18 -13.09
N ALA A 29 -11.12 31.85 -13.50
CA ALA A 29 -12.13 31.40 -14.46
C ALA A 29 -12.90 30.12 -14.09
N TRP A 30 -13.06 29.81 -12.79
CA TRP A 30 -13.90 28.69 -12.37
C TRP A 30 -15.39 29.07 -12.43
N VAL A 31 -16.25 28.11 -12.78
CA VAL A 31 -17.70 28.31 -12.89
C VAL A 31 -18.38 27.46 -11.82
N PRO A 32 -19.20 28.02 -10.91
CA PRO A 32 -19.82 27.23 -9.84
C PRO A 32 -20.60 26.01 -10.31
N LYS A 33 -21.28 26.10 -11.46
CA LYS A 33 -22.03 24.99 -12.08
C LYS A 33 -21.15 23.89 -12.68
N LYS A 34 -19.88 24.17 -12.93
CA LYS A 34 -18.88 23.23 -13.44
C LYS A 34 -17.81 22.93 -12.38
N PHE A 35 -18.15 23.10 -11.11
CA PHE A 35 -17.23 22.78 -10.03
C PHE A 35 -16.94 21.28 -10.02
N ASP A 36 -15.66 20.94 -10.01
CA ASP A 36 -15.14 19.59 -10.11
C ASP A 36 -13.84 19.45 -9.31
N ASN A 37 -13.19 18.29 -9.45
CA ASN A 37 -11.93 17.98 -8.79
C ASN A 37 -10.76 18.88 -9.27
N GLU A 38 -10.76 19.28 -10.54
CA GLU A 38 -9.71 20.09 -11.19
C GLU A 38 -9.85 21.58 -10.93
N SER A 39 -11.00 22.01 -10.40
CA SER A 39 -11.32 23.39 -10.11
C SER A 39 -10.22 24.08 -9.28
N PRO A 40 -9.75 25.26 -9.71
CA PRO A 40 -8.57 25.89 -9.17
C PRO A 40 -8.76 26.35 -7.72
N TYR A 41 -7.96 25.80 -6.80
CA TYR A 41 -7.95 26.16 -5.38
C TYR A 41 -6.56 26.58 -4.90
N SER A 42 -6.53 27.26 -3.75
CA SER A 42 -5.30 27.71 -3.07
C SER A 42 -4.96 26.82 -1.87
N ILE A 43 -5.97 26.43 -1.08
CA ILE A 43 -5.80 25.60 0.12
C ILE A 43 -6.85 24.51 0.11
N MET A 44 -6.47 23.27 0.46
CA MET A 44 -7.40 22.21 0.84
C MET A 44 -7.12 21.84 2.30
N PHE A 45 -8.15 21.86 3.14
CA PHE A 45 -8.01 21.59 4.57
C PHE A 45 -9.20 20.79 5.09
N GLY A 46 -8.91 19.72 5.85
CA GLY A 46 -9.92 18.95 6.56
C GLY A 46 -9.70 17.44 6.59
N PRO A 47 -10.60 16.68 7.22
CA PRO A 47 -10.47 15.24 7.41
C PRO A 47 -10.75 14.48 6.12
N ASP A 48 -9.94 13.46 5.88
CA ASP A 48 -10.08 12.48 4.81
C ASP A 48 -9.63 11.12 5.33
N ARG A 49 -10.51 10.13 5.20
CA ARG A 49 -10.23 8.78 5.64
C ARG A 49 -10.81 7.81 4.64
N CYS A 50 -9.99 6.93 4.09
CA CYS A 50 -10.42 5.82 3.26
C CYS A 50 -9.56 4.58 3.45
N GLY A 51 -10.13 3.55 4.07
CA GLY A 51 -9.41 2.33 4.40
C GLY A 51 -8.24 2.61 5.34
N GLY A 52 -7.01 2.32 4.89
CA GLY A 52 -5.78 2.57 5.66
C GLY A 52 -5.32 4.02 5.69
N THR A 53 -5.89 4.91 4.88
CA THR A 53 -5.56 6.34 4.94
C THR A 53 -6.44 7.03 5.97
N ASN A 54 -5.81 7.76 6.91
CA ASN A 54 -6.52 8.54 7.92
C ASN A 54 -5.72 9.83 8.18
N LYS A 55 -6.17 10.95 7.60
CA LYS A 55 -5.40 12.20 7.56
C LYS A 55 -6.31 13.41 7.63
N VAL A 56 -5.96 14.40 8.42
CA VAL A 56 -6.45 15.77 8.28
C VAL A 56 -5.51 16.48 7.32
N HIS A 57 -5.95 16.60 6.07
CA HIS A 57 -5.18 17.24 5.02
C HIS A 57 -4.95 18.71 5.33
N PHE A 58 -3.75 19.16 5.00
CA PHE A 58 -3.45 20.54 4.74
C PHE A 58 -2.59 20.57 3.48
N ILE A 59 -3.18 21.01 2.37
CA ILE A 59 -2.52 21.09 1.07
C ILE A 59 -2.50 22.54 0.65
N TYR A 60 -1.31 23.05 0.35
CA TYR A 60 -1.13 24.39 -0.17
C TYR A 60 -0.75 24.31 -1.65
N LYS A 61 -1.57 24.89 -2.53
CA LYS A 61 -1.33 24.90 -3.97
C LYS A 61 -0.65 26.22 -4.35
N HIS A 62 0.64 26.15 -4.67
CA HIS A 62 1.48 27.31 -4.94
C HIS A 62 1.90 27.38 -6.41
N LYS A 63 1.97 28.59 -6.95
CA LYS A 63 2.50 28.82 -8.30
C LYS A 63 4.01 28.93 -8.22
N ASN A 64 4.74 28.03 -8.84
CA ASN A 64 6.18 28.14 -8.96
C ASN A 64 6.52 29.42 -9.74
N PRO A 65 7.30 30.36 -9.16
CA PRO A 65 7.60 31.64 -9.82
C PRO A 65 8.51 31.48 -11.05
N LYS A 66 9.23 30.36 -11.19
CA LYS A 66 10.12 30.10 -12.33
C LYS A 66 9.42 29.34 -13.46
N SER A 67 8.78 28.20 -13.17
CA SER A 67 8.09 27.42 -14.20
C SER A 67 6.70 27.97 -14.53
N GLY A 68 6.08 28.72 -13.61
CA GLY A 68 4.70 29.20 -13.74
C GLY A 68 3.63 28.15 -13.45
N GLU A 69 4.03 26.92 -13.14
CA GLU A 69 3.13 25.81 -12.86
C GLU A 69 2.61 25.84 -11.43
N TYR A 70 1.39 25.34 -11.23
CA TYR A 70 0.80 25.18 -9.89
C TYR A 70 1.10 23.79 -9.36
N VAL A 71 1.77 23.72 -8.21
CA VAL A 71 2.13 22.47 -7.55
C VAL A 71 1.38 22.37 -6.22
N GLU A 72 0.89 21.17 -5.91
CA GLU A 72 0.26 20.85 -4.63
C GLU A 72 1.33 20.39 -3.65
N HIS A 73 1.46 21.13 -2.54
CA HIS A 73 2.38 20.82 -1.46
C HIS A 73 1.59 20.18 -0.32
N HIS A 74 1.79 18.88 -0.09
CA HIS A 74 1.08 18.12 0.94
C HIS A 74 1.84 18.16 2.25
N LEU A 75 1.12 18.31 3.37
CA LEU A 75 1.72 18.20 4.70
C LEU A 75 2.31 16.80 4.93
N LYS A 76 3.56 16.73 5.39
CA LYS A 76 4.23 15.51 5.80
C LYS A 76 3.78 15.12 7.21
N TYR A 77 3.33 13.88 7.38
CA TYR A 77 2.78 13.36 8.63
C TYR A 77 1.62 14.23 9.20
N PRO A 78 0.49 14.31 8.47
CA PRO A 78 -0.69 15.01 8.94
C PRO A 78 -1.29 14.31 10.17
N PRO A 79 -2.00 15.06 11.05
CA PRO A 79 -2.69 14.45 12.18
C PRO A 79 -3.85 13.57 11.71
N SER A 80 -4.23 12.59 12.53
CA SER A 80 -5.31 11.65 12.23
C SER A 80 -6.69 12.27 12.49
N VAL A 81 -7.70 11.79 11.76
CA VAL A 81 -9.10 12.15 11.98
C VAL A 81 -9.61 11.43 13.25
N PRO A 82 -10.33 12.13 14.15
CA PRO A 82 -11.05 11.50 15.26
C PRO A 82 -11.98 10.37 14.78
N THR A 83 -12.09 9.30 15.55
CA THR A 83 -12.79 8.07 15.12
C THR A 83 -14.25 7.98 15.59
N ASP A 84 -14.72 8.91 16.42
CA ASP A 84 -16.07 8.88 16.96
C ASP A 84 -17.11 9.52 16.00
N ARG A 85 -18.37 9.61 16.45
CA ARG A 85 -19.51 10.15 15.67
C ARG A 85 -19.99 11.52 16.17
N LEU A 86 -19.16 12.19 16.97
CA LEU A 86 -19.43 13.50 17.53
C LEU A 86 -19.06 14.59 16.51
N THR A 87 -19.43 15.82 16.86
CA THR A 87 -19.01 16.99 16.10
C THR A 87 -17.60 17.34 16.54
N HIS A 88 -16.68 17.50 15.57
CA HIS A 88 -15.34 18.00 15.83
C HIS A 88 -15.11 19.32 15.10
N VAL A 89 -14.31 20.20 15.70
CA VAL A 89 -13.89 21.47 15.13
C VAL A 89 -12.49 21.33 14.57
N TYR A 90 -12.32 21.62 13.28
CA TYR A 90 -11.03 21.62 12.60
C TYR A 90 -10.60 23.05 12.35
N THR A 91 -9.39 23.40 12.80
CA THR A 91 -8.83 24.74 12.64
C THR A 91 -7.44 24.68 12.03
N ALA A 92 -7.20 25.45 10.96
CA ALA A 92 -5.87 25.73 10.43
C ALA A 92 -5.57 27.23 10.55
N VAL A 93 -4.50 27.57 11.26
CA VAL A 93 -4.03 28.94 11.48
C VAL A 93 -2.75 29.14 10.67
N LEU A 94 -2.81 30.00 9.66
CA LEU A 94 -1.64 30.44 8.89
C LEU A 94 -1.18 31.79 9.42
N THR A 95 0.05 31.86 9.92
CA THR A 95 0.65 33.09 10.46
C THR A 95 1.44 33.84 9.38
N PRO A 96 1.64 35.16 9.51
CA PRO A 96 2.54 35.92 8.63
C PRO A 96 4.00 35.47 8.67
N LYS A 97 4.40 34.65 9.65
CA LYS A 97 5.74 34.06 9.77
C LYS A 97 5.90 32.77 8.97
N ASN A 98 4.92 32.44 8.13
CA ASN A 98 4.84 31.21 7.35
C ASN A 98 4.65 29.94 8.20
N GLU A 99 4.09 30.07 9.40
CA GLU A 99 3.78 28.92 10.25
C GLU A 99 2.32 28.49 10.03
N VAL A 100 2.09 27.18 10.11
CA VAL A 100 0.76 26.57 10.03
C VAL A 100 0.54 25.76 11.29
N HIS A 101 -0.51 26.10 12.01
CA HIS A 101 -0.96 25.36 13.19
C HIS A 101 -2.27 24.68 12.86
N ILE A 102 -2.33 23.36 13.05
CA ILE A 102 -3.54 22.56 12.89
C ILE A 102 -4.02 22.17 14.27
N LEU A 103 -5.24 22.60 14.58
CA LEU A 103 -5.93 22.28 15.81
C LEU A 103 -7.16 21.44 15.52
N ILE A 104 -7.43 20.49 16.41
CA ILE A 104 -8.66 19.70 16.41
C ILE A 104 -9.28 19.89 17.80
N ASP A 105 -10.53 20.34 17.85
CA ASP A 105 -11.25 20.68 19.08
C ASP A 105 -10.53 21.70 19.98
N GLY A 106 -9.79 22.62 19.36
CA GLY A 106 -8.99 23.63 20.04
C GLY A 106 -7.65 23.13 20.59
N GLU A 107 -7.32 21.84 20.45
CA GLU A 107 -6.02 21.28 20.79
C GLU A 107 -5.09 21.29 19.58
N GLU A 108 -3.89 21.86 19.73
CA GLU A 108 -2.88 21.85 18.67
C GLU A 108 -2.32 20.44 18.44
N LYS A 109 -2.60 19.88 17.26
CA LYS A 109 -2.13 18.55 16.86
C LYS A 109 -0.87 18.59 16.02
N LYS A 110 -0.61 19.72 15.34
CA LYS A 110 0.54 19.90 14.47
C LYS A 110 0.88 21.37 14.31
N ALA A 111 2.16 21.70 14.40
CA ALA A 111 2.71 23.00 14.03
C ALA A 111 3.87 22.78 13.05
N VAL A 112 3.87 23.49 11.93
CA VAL A 112 4.88 23.36 10.86
C VAL A 112 5.20 24.71 10.23
N ASN A 113 6.28 24.78 9.45
CA ASN A 113 6.59 25.95 8.64
C ASN A 113 6.39 25.64 7.14
N LEU A 114 5.62 26.47 6.43
CA LEU A 114 5.38 26.34 4.99
C LEU A 114 6.67 26.30 4.17
N LEU A 115 7.68 27.05 4.58
CA LEU A 115 8.94 27.16 3.85
C LEU A 115 9.95 26.06 4.22
N SER A 116 9.65 25.24 5.21
CA SER A 116 10.49 24.10 5.57
C SER A 116 10.36 22.99 4.53
N GLY A 117 11.49 22.51 4.02
CA GLY A 117 11.53 21.37 3.09
C GLY A 117 11.15 20.03 3.74
N ASP A 118 11.16 19.97 5.07
CA ASP A 118 10.88 18.75 5.83
C ASP A 118 9.40 18.57 6.18
N ASP A 119 8.64 19.66 6.17
CA ASP A 119 7.23 19.67 6.59
C ASP A 119 6.25 19.42 5.44
N PHE A 120 6.67 19.62 4.19
CA PHE A 120 5.81 19.48 3.01
C PHE A 120 6.47 18.60 1.94
N GLN A 121 5.65 17.81 1.23
CA GLN A 121 6.06 16.96 0.12
C GLN A 121 5.18 17.21 -1.12
N PRO A 122 5.76 17.64 -2.25
CA PRO A 122 7.09 18.25 -2.36
C PRO A 122 7.18 19.53 -1.49
N GLY A 123 8.38 19.91 -1.06
CA GLY A 123 8.59 21.17 -0.36
C GLY A 123 8.25 22.37 -1.25
N ILE A 124 7.79 23.48 -0.65
CA ILE A 124 7.51 24.72 -1.39
C ILE A 124 8.80 25.28 -1.98
N ILE A 125 9.87 25.24 -1.18
CA ILE A 125 11.21 25.58 -1.62
C ILE A 125 11.85 24.28 -2.14
N PRO A 126 12.16 24.20 -3.45
CA PRO A 126 12.82 23.02 -3.99
C PRO A 126 14.19 22.83 -3.32
N PRO A 127 14.68 21.57 -3.20
CA PRO A 127 15.97 21.31 -2.61
C PRO A 127 17.09 22.00 -3.40
N LYS A 128 18.15 22.42 -2.70
CA LYS A 128 19.29 23.10 -3.32
C LYS A 128 20.06 22.22 -4.30
N ALA A 129 20.03 20.91 -4.09
CA ALA A 129 20.65 19.90 -4.93
C ALA A 129 19.59 18.85 -5.29
N ILE A 130 19.64 18.40 -6.52
CA ILE A 130 18.86 17.25 -7.02
C ILE A 130 19.87 16.16 -7.41
N PRO A 131 19.50 14.87 -7.34
CA PRO A 131 20.31 13.81 -7.93
C PRO A 131 20.54 14.10 -9.40
N ASP A 132 21.75 13.81 -9.89
CA ASP A 132 22.09 13.97 -11.29
C ASP A 132 21.36 12.88 -12.10
N PRO A 133 20.46 13.26 -13.04
CA PRO A 133 19.71 12.29 -13.85
C PRO A 133 20.60 11.45 -14.78
N ASP A 134 21.82 11.92 -15.08
CA ASP A 134 22.79 11.22 -15.93
C ASP A 134 23.70 10.28 -15.11
N ASP A 135 23.63 10.33 -13.77
CA ASP A 135 24.40 9.46 -12.90
C ASP A 135 23.91 8.01 -13.01
N LYS A 136 24.86 7.11 -13.24
CA LYS A 136 24.59 5.68 -13.39
C LYS A 136 25.59 4.94 -12.54
N LYS A 137 25.06 4.02 -11.73
CA LYS A 137 25.87 3.08 -10.98
C LYS A 137 26.83 2.36 -11.94
N PRO A 138 28.15 2.41 -11.69
CA PRO A 138 29.13 1.70 -12.50
C PRO A 138 28.89 0.18 -12.51
N ALA A 139 29.30 -0.49 -13.59
CA ALA A 139 29.11 -1.94 -13.73
C ALA A 139 29.97 -2.76 -12.74
N ASP A 140 31.07 -2.17 -12.27
CA ASP A 140 32.00 -2.71 -11.27
C ASP A 140 31.64 -2.33 -9.83
N TRP A 141 30.52 -1.64 -9.62
CA TRP A 141 30.06 -1.24 -8.30
C TRP A 141 29.47 -2.43 -7.54
N ASP A 142 30.23 -2.97 -6.58
CA ASP A 142 29.82 -4.07 -5.72
C ASP A 142 29.12 -3.55 -4.44
N GLU A 143 27.85 -3.89 -4.27
CA GLU A 143 27.07 -3.61 -3.05
C GLU A 143 26.96 -4.82 -2.13
N THR A 144 27.68 -5.91 -2.43
CA THR A 144 27.61 -7.14 -1.65
C THR A 144 28.33 -6.95 -0.32
N GLU A 145 27.56 -6.69 0.75
CA GLU A 145 28.11 -6.43 2.10
C GLU A 145 28.94 -7.61 2.63
N LYS A 146 28.55 -8.84 2.28
CA LYS A 146 29.20 -10.07 2.73
C LYS A 146 29.61 -10.92 1.54
N ILE A 147 30.91 -11.17 1.44
CA ILE A 147 31.47 -12.12 0.47
C ILE A 147 31.88 -13.42 1.19
N PRO A 148 31.77 -14.59 0.53
CA PRO A 148 32.37 -15.82 1.03
C PRO A 148 33.87 -15.61 1.28
N ASP A 149 34.40 -16.11 2.39
CA ASP A 149 35.82 -16.00 2.68
C ASP A 149 36.63 -16.76 1.60
N PRO A 150 37.47 -16.06 0.81
CA PRO A 150 38.25 -16.71 -0.25
C PRO A 150 39.23 -17.78 0.25
N LYS A 151 39.55 -17.78 1.56
CA LYS A 151 40.45 -18.76 2.20
C LYS A 151 39.70 -19.96 2.77
N ALA A 152 38.39 -19.83 2.99
CA ALA A 152 37.59 -20.95 3.45
C ALA A 152 37.51 -22.00 2.34
N LYS A 153 37.88 -23.23 2.67
CA LYS A 153 37.71 -24.40 1.81
C LYS A 153 36.68 -25.31 2.46
N LYS A 154 35.85 -25.96 1.63
CA LYS A 154 34.98 -27.03 2.12
C LYS A 154 35.87 -28.09 2.79
N PRO A 155 35.56 -28.52 4.03
CA PRO A 155 36.26 -29.61 4.69
C PRO A 155 36.20 -30.93 3.88
N ASP A 156 37.16 -31.83 4.13
CA ASP A 156 37.24 -33.11 3.42
C ASP A 156 36.07 -34.07 3.74
N ASP A 157 35.36 -33.86 4.86
CA ASP A 157 34.18 -34.62 5.29
C ASP A 157 32.85 -34.01 4.82
N TRP A 158 32.89 -32.92 4.05
CA TRP A 158 31.71 -32.27 3.49
C TRP A 158 31.33 -32.89 2.14
N ASP A 159 30.39 -33.83 2.16
CA ASP A 159 29.82 -34.46 0.97
C ASP A 159 28.58 -33.68 0.47
N GLU A 160 28.68 -33.04 -0.69
CA GLU A 160 27.57 -32.28 -1.30
C GLU A 160 26.57 -33.15 -2.05
N ASP A 161 26.96 -34.38 -2.37
CA ASP A 161 26.13 -35.33 -3.11
C ASP A 161 25.35 -36.24 -2.16
N ALA A 162 25.60 -36.14 -0.85
CA ALA A 162 24.85 -36.87 0.17
C ALA A 162 23.37 -36.45 0.16
N PRO A 163 22.43 -37.39 0.05
CA PRO A 163 21.01 -37.08 0.04
C PRO A 163 20.58 -36.54 1.41
N MET A 164 19.64 -35.60 1.41
CA MET A 164 19.07 -35.03 2.65
C MET A 164 18.32 -36.09 3.47
N GLU A 165 17.72 -37.06 2.77
CA GLU A 165 16.94 -38.15 3.35
C GLU A 165 17.58 -39.48 2.94
N ILE A 166 17.64 -40.42 3.89
CA ILE A 166 18.05 -41.79 3.65
C ILE A 166 16.89 -42.71 4.04
N GLU A 167 16.74 -43.84 3.34
CA GLU A 167 15.75 -44.85 3.71
C GLU A 167 16.04 -45.36 5.13
N ASP A 168 15.00 -45.42 5.96
CA ASP A 168 15.10 -46.02 7.28
C ASP A 168 15.11 -47.55 7.13
N MET A 169 16.29 -48.15 7.28
CA MET A 169 16.47 -49.60 7.16
C MET A 169 15.78 -50.39 8.28
N ASP A 170 15.41 -49.74 9.40
CA ASP A 170 14.69 -50.36 10.51
C ASP A 170 13.16 -50.22 10.36
N ALA A 171 12.69 -49.39 9.42
CA ALA A 171 11.26 -49.23 9.15
C ALA A 171 10.67 -50.49 8.51
N VAL A 172 9.61 -51.02 9.11
CA VAL A 172 8.87 -52.18 8.61
C VAL A 172 7.51 -51.73 8.12
N LYS A 173 7.16 -52.11 6.89
CA LYS A 173 5.82 -51.86 6.32
C LYS A 173 4.74 -52.48 7.25
N PRO A 174 3.69 -51.75 7.63
CA PRO A 174 2.63 -52.27 8.50
C PRO A 174 1.95 -53.53 7.94
N GLU A 175 1.56 -54.45 8.83
CA GLU A 175 0.72 -55.59 8.46
C GLU A 175 -0.66 -55.08 8.03
N GLY A 176 -1.03 -55.29 6.76
CA GLY A 176 -2.31 -54.82 6.18
C GLY A 176 -2.19 -53.68 5.17
N TRP A 177 -0.97 -53.22 4.87
CA TRP A 177 -0.72 -52.31 3.74
C TRP A 177 -1.21 -52.90 2.41
N LEU A 178 -2.04 -52.16 1.68
CA LEU A 178 -2.64 -52.60 0.41
C LEU A 178 -1.75 -52.21 -0.78
N ASP A 179 -0.76 -53.04 -1.12
CA ASP A 179 0.20 -52.76 -2.21
C ASP A 179 -0.40 -52.70 -3.62
N ASP A 180 -1.50 -53.42 -3.85
CA ASP A 180 -2.13 -53.56 -5.17
C ASP A 180 -3.28 -52.56 -5.41
N GLU A 181 -3.67 -51.78 -4.40
CA GLU A 181 -4.77 -50.82 -4.50
C GLU A 181 -4.23 -49.39 -4.64
N PRO A 182 -4.70 -48.59 -5.62
CA PRO A 182 -4.24 -47.21 -5.77
C PRO A 182 -4.76 -46.35 -4.61
N GLU A 183 -3.99 -45.33 -4.20
CA GLU A 183 -4.40 -44.39 -3.15
C GLU A 183 -5.63 -43.57 -3.54
N GLU A 184 -5.76 -43.25 -4.83
CA GLU A 184 -6.87 -42.51 -5.40
C GLU A 184 -7.49 -43.27 -6.58
N ILE A 185 -8.81 -43.24 -6.68
CA ILE A 185 -9.61 -43.79 -7.79
C ILE A 185 -10.43 -42.67 -8.43
N ASP A 186 -10.80 -42.82 -9.69
CA ASP A 186 -11.72 -41.90 -10.36
C ASP A 186 -13.10 -41.93 -9.68
N ASP A 187 -13.70 -40.77 -9.46
CA ASP A 187 -15.03 -40.66 -8.85
C ASP A 187 -16.08 -41.35 -9.74
N PRO A 188 -16.69 -42.46 -9.29
CA PRO A 188 -17.66 -43.19 -10.08
C PRO A 188 -18.97 -42.42 -10.31
N GLU A 189 -19.24 -41.39 -9.51
CA GLU A 189 -20.43 -40.53 -9.64
C GLU A 189 -20.16 -39.31 -10.55
N ALA A 190 -18.90 -39.05 -10.89
CA ALA A 190 -18.57 -37.97 -11.79
C ALA A 190 -18.89 -38.35 -13.24
N THR A 191 -19.61 -37.45 -13.92
CA THR A 191 -19.92 -37.58 -15.34
C THR A 191 -19.47 -36.32 -16.05
N LYS A 192 -19.05 -36.49 -17.31
CA LYS A 192 -18.66 -35.37 -18.17
C LYS A 192 -19.82 -34.36 -18.27
N PRO A 193 -19.62 -33.09 -17.91
CA PRO A 193 -20.66 -32.06 -18.02
C PRO A 193 -21.16 -31.89 -19.47
N GLU A 194 -22.45 -31.58 -19.63
CA GLU A 194 -23.04 -31.39 -20.97
C GLU A 194 -22.46 -30.19 -21.74
N ASP A 195 -21.87 -29.23 -21.03
CA ASP A 195 -21.25 -28.01 -21.58
C ASP A 195 -19.73 -28.16 -21.79
N TRP A 196 -19.17 -29.37 -21.64
CA TRP A 196 -17.74 -29.61 -21.83
C TRP A 196 -17.40 -29.89 -23.29
N ASP A 197 -16.49 -29.10 -23.85
CA ASP A 197 -16.00 -29.24 -25.22
C ASP A 197 -14.58 -29.81 -25.22
N ASP A 198 -14.35 -31.03 -25.74
CA ASP A 198 -13.00 -31.63 -25.69
C ASP A 198 -11.96 -30.91 -26.56
N GLU A 199 -12.40 -30.10 -27.54
CA GLU A 199 -11.51 -29.33 -28.43
C GLU A 199 -11.06 -28.01 -27.78
N GLU A 200 -11.93 -27.38 -26.97
CA GLU A 200 -11.64 -26.12 -26.27
C GLU A 200 -11.21 -26.32 -24.80
N ASP A 201 -11.79 -27.29 -24.08
CA ASP A 201 -11.53 -27.58 -22.65
C ASP A 201 -10.55 -28.75 -22.42
N GLY A 202 -10.26 -29.54 -23.46
CA GLY A 202 -9.38 -30.72 -23.41
C GLY A 202 -10.11 -32.03 -23.09
N GLU A 203 -9.42 -33.18 -23.13
CA GLU A 203 -10.03 -34.48 -22.79
C GLU A 203 -10.49 -34.49 -21.33
N TRP A 204 -11.78 -34.79 -21.12
CA TRP A 204 -12.34 -34.86 -19.77
C TRP A 204 -11.78 -36.05 -18.98
N GLU A 205 -11.17 -35.78 -17.82
CA GLU A 205 -10.78 -36.76 -16.81
C GLU A 205 -11.66 -36.61 -15.57
N ALA A 206 -12.11 -37.72 -14.98
CA ALA A 206 -12.90 -37.69 -13.76
C ALA A 206 -12.05 -37.17 -12.58
N PRO A 207 -12.64 -36.40 -11.65
CA PRO A 207 -11.95 -36.02 -10.43
C PRO A 207 -11.58 -37.28 -9.63
N LYS A 208 -10.34 -37.31 -9.12
CA LYS A 208 -9.86 -38.39 -8.27
C LYS A 208 -10.40 -38.24 -6.85
N ILE A 209 -10.85 -39.35 -6.27
CA ILE A 209 -11.26 -39.47 -4.87
C ILE A 209 -10.37 -40.48 -4.15
N VAL A 210 -10.23 -40.32 -2.83
CA VAL A 210 -9.50 -41.27 -1.99
C VAL A 210 -10.16 -42.64 -2.12
N ASN A 211 -9.36 -43.68 -2.36
CA ASN A 211 -9.87 -45.04 -2.50
C ASN A 211 -10.51 -45.49 -1.17
N PRO A 212 -11.83 -45.78 -1.13
CA PRO A 212 -12.50 -46.15 0.11
C PRO A 212 -11.92 -47.41 0.77
N LYS A 213 -11.27 -48.29 -0.01
CA LYS A 213 -10.57 -49.47 0.53
C LYS A 213 -9.34 -49.10 1.35
N CYS A 214 -8.70 -47.97 1.06
CA CYS A 214 -7.54 -47.47 1.79
C CYS A 214 -7.94 -46.76 3.10
N GLU A 215 -9.20 -46.33 3.26
CA GLU A 215 -9.68 -45.74 4.52
C GLU A 215 -9.83 -46.78 5.65
N GLU A 216 -10.11 -48.04 5.28
CA GLU A 216 -10.25 -49.16 6.22
C GLU A 216 -8.92 -49.92 6.45
N ALA A 217 -7.87 -49.56 5.72
CA ALA A 217 -6.53 -50.14 5.86
C ALA A 217 -5.81 -49.56 7.10
N PRO A 218 -4.98 -50.36 7.80
CA PRO A 218 -4.29 -49.96 9.03
C PRO A 218 -3.15 -48.94 8.84
#